data_AF-A0A1Q9R4V6-F1
#
_entry.id   AF-A0A1Q9R4V6-F1
#
_cell.length_a   1.000
_cell.length_b   1.000
_cell.length_c   1.000
_cell.angle_alpha   90.00
_cell.angle_beta   90.00
_cell.angle_gamma   90.00
#
_symmetry.space_group_name_H-M   'P 1'
#
loop_
_entity.id
_entity.type
_entity.pdbx_description
1 polymer ?
#
loop_
_entity_poly.entity_id
_entity_poly.type
_entity_poly.pdbx_seq_one_letter_code
_entity_poly.pdbx_strand_id
1 'polypeptide(L)'
;MLPRVLSALSCLALSGLLAGNALAEAPPFSADGYRNGLYRSPTPATAESAKTVDTAQVQALLQQQPSALLIDVYKRQFLNGQFIASEPHANLPGSHWLANTGDGELDAQWNRYFSRHLERLSDGNRQRAIVFYCRSDCWLSWNAVKRATALGYTQLYWYRDGLDAWENAGLPVVAATPEAFP
;
A
#
# COMPACT_ATOMS: atom_id res chain seq x y z
N MET A 1 31.28 63.81 -51.82
CA MET A 1 30.09 63.99 -50.96
C MET A 1 29.49 62.61 -50.70
N LEU A 2 29.24 62.29 -49.42
CA LEU A 2 28.77 61.02 -48.81
C LEU A 2 27.43 60.49 -49.41
N PRO A 3 26.95 59.25 -49.12
CA PRO A 3 27.49 58.27 -48.16
C PRO A 3 27.56 56.79 -48.60
N ARG A 4 28.37 56.05 -47.82
CA ARG A 4 28.45 54.59 -47.73
C ARG A 4 27.19 54.04 -47.04
N VAL A 5 26.56 53.02 -47.61
CA VAL A 5 25.51 52.25 -46.93
C VAL A 5 26.15 51.01 -46.30
N LEU A 6 26.23 51.03 -44.97
CA LEU A 6 26.42 49.83 -44.16
C LEU A 6 25.10 49.06 -44.12
N SER A 7 25.12 47.77 -44.42
CA SER A 7 24.11 46.83 -43.95
C SER A 7 24.82 45.70 -43.21
N ALA A 8 25.00 45.90 -41.90
CA ALA A 8 25.41 44.85 -40.99
C ALA A 8 24.22 43.91 -40.77
N LEU A 9 24.29 42.68 -41.31
CA LEU A 9 23.35 41.62 -40.96
C LEU A 9 23.53 41.28 -39.47
N SER A 10 22.54 41.64 -38.67
CA SER A 10 22.43 41.23 -37.27
C SER A 10 21.93 39.79 -37.22
N CYS A 11 22.82 38.84 -36.91
CA CYS A 11 22.46 37.49 -36.50
C CYS A 11 21.85 37.53 -35.09
N LEU A 12 20.53 37.66 -34.99
CA LEU A 12 19.81 37.44 -33.73
C LEU A 12 19.43 35.94 -33.65
N ALA A 13 20.36 35.13 -33.14
CA ALA A 13 20.07 33.75 -32.76
C ALA A 13 19.21 33.76 -31.49
N LEU A 14 17.90 33.66 -31.64
CA LEU A 14 16.96 33.51 -30.53
C LEU A 14 16.98 32.06 -30.04
N SER A 15 17.99 31.70 -29.26
CA SER A 15 18.05 30.42 -28.53
C SER A 15 17.03 30.46 -27.39
N GLY A 16 15.77 30.13 -27.70
CA GLY A 16 14.73 29.92 -26.71
C GLY A 16 15.11 28.74 -25.81
N LEU A 17 15.55 29.02 -24.59
CA LEU A 17 15.62 28.06 -23.51
C LEU A 17 14.19 27.56 -23.22
N LEU A 18 13.84 26.42 -23.80
CA LEU A 18 12.78 25.57 -23.27
C LEU A 18 13.28 25.00 -21.94
N ALA A 19 13.19 25.79 -20.87
CA ALA A 19 13.24 25.28 -19.51
C ALA A 19 11.99 24.42 -19.33
N GLY A 20 12.11 23.12 -19.66
CA GLY A 20 11.11 22.13 -19.28
C GLY A 20 10.99 22.19 -17.77
N ASN A 21 9.86 22.67 -17.26
CA ASN A 21 9.48 22.46 -15.88
C ASN A 21 9.32 20.95 -15.70
N ALA A 22 10.40 20.27 -15.30
CA ALA A 22 10.29 18.97 -14.68
C ALA A 22 9.47 19.20 -13.40
N LEU A 23 8.18 18.88 -13.44
CA LEU A 23 7.39 18.76 -12.22
C LEU A 23 8.16 17.77 -11.36
N ALA A 24 8.73 18.24 -10.24
CA ALA A 24 9.45 17.39 -9.32
C ALA A 24 8.47 16.29 -8.87
N GLU A 25 8.73 15.06 -9.31
CA GLU A 25 7.94 13.91 -8.88
C GLU A 25 8.08 13.81 -7.36
N ALA A 26 6.95 13.80 -6.65
CA ALA A 26 6.97 13.71 -5.20
C ALA A 26 7.78 12.48 -4.79
N PRO A 27 8.59 12.55 -3.71
CA PRO A 27 9.39 11.42 -3.27
C PRO A 27 8.52 10.17 -3.12
N PRO A 28 8.97 9.00 -3.62
CA PRO A 28 8.17 7.78 -3.59
C PRO A 28 7.89 7.30 -2.16
N PHE A 29 8.65 7.79 -1.17
CA PHE A 29 8.48 7.49 0.24
C PHE A 29 8.34 8.77 1.06
N SER A 30 7.52 8.70 2.12
CA SER A 30 7.44 9.74 3.15
C SER A 30 8.73 9.81 3.98
N ALA A 31 8.87 10.85 4.79
CA ALA A 31 9.99 10.99 5.73
C ALA A 31 10.08 9.80 6.71
N ASP A 32 8.94 9.22 7.08
CA ASP A 32 8.88 8.04 7.96
C ASP A 32 9.12 6.72 7.21
N GLY A 33 9.30 6.77 5.88
CA GLY A 33 9.60 5.63 5.03
C GLY A 33 8.38 4.82 4.58
N TYR A 34 7.18 5.40 4.58
CA TYR A 34 6.01 4.78 3.96
C TYR A 34 5.96 5.09 2.46
N ARG A 35 5.51 4.15 1.62
CA ARG A 35 5.25 4.42 0.20
C ARG A 35 4.13 5.45 0.07
N ASN A 36 4.32 6.50 -0.72
CA ASN A 36 3.37 7.62 -0.87
C ASN A 36 2.61 7.66 -2.21
N GLY A 37 2.83 6.69 -3.09
CA GLY A 37 2.17 6.65 -4.39
C GLY A 37 2.53 5.40 -5.19
N LEU A 38 1.98 5.30 -6.42
CA LEU A 38 2.20 4.16 -7.31
C LEU A 38 2.04 2.82 -6.57
N TYR A 39 0.95 2.69 -5.81
CA TYR A 39 0.78 1.57 -4.89
C TYR A 39 0.69 0.21 -5.59
N ARG A 40 0.31 0.18 -6.87
CA ARG A 40 0.34 -1.01 -7.74
C ARG A 40 1.57 -0.93 -8.65
N SER A 41 2.75 -1.24 -8.10
CA SER A 41 4.04 -1.22 -8.81
C SER A 41 5.00 -2.23 -8.16
N PRO A 42 6.10 -2.65 -8.84
CA PRO A 42 7.00 -3.66 -8.31
C PRO A 42 7.44 -3.36 -6.88
N THR A 43 7.22 -4.33 -6.00
CA THR A 43 7.63 -4.26 -4.59
C THR A 43 8.92 -5.06 -4.35
N PRO A 44 9.70 -4.77 -3.30
CA PRO A 44 10.86 -5.57 -2.91
C PRO A 44 10.46 -7.03 -2.64
N ALA A 45 11.44 -7.94 -2.73
CA ALA A 45 11.22 -9.34 -2.38
C ALA A 45 10.96 -9.53 -0.87
N THR A 46 11.47 -8.63 -0.03
CA THR A 46 11.37 -8.69 1.42
C THR A 46 10.82 -7.41 2.03
N ALA A 47 10.11 -7.53 3.16
CA ALA A 47 9.82 -6.41 4.05
C ALA A 47 10.80 -6.46 5.23
N GLU A 48 11.37 -5.31 5.63
CA GLU A 48 12.32 -5.27 6.74
C GLU A 48 11.65 -5.67 8.07
N SER A 49 10.38 -5.30 8.26
CA SER A 49 9.66 -5.45 9.52
C SER A 49 8.71 -6.66 9.58
N ALA A 50 8.80 -7.57 8.61
CA ALA A 50 8.02 -8.81 8.59
C ALA A 50 8.74 -9.91 7.83
N LYS A 51 8.37 -11.16 8.12
CA LYS A 51 8.74 -12.27 7.26
C LYS A 51 7.88 -12.26 5.99
N THR A 52 8.47 -12.12 4.81
CA THR A 52 7.74 -12.39 3.57
C THR A 52 7.39 -13.86 3.48
N VAL A 53 6.14 -14.17 3.14
CA VAL A 53 5.64 -15.54 3.04
C VAL A 53 5.00 -15.82 1.69
N ASP A 54 5.09 -17.07 1.24
CA ASP A 54 4.36 -17.59 0.08
C ASP A 54 3.02 -18.22 0.48
N THR A 55 2.24 -18.68 -0.51
CA THR A 55 0.91 -19.30 -0.31
C THR A 55 0.97 -20.50 0.64
N ALA A 56 1.95 -21.39 0.48
CA ALA A 56 2.07 -22.60 1.31
C ALA A 56 2.39 -22.26 2.77
N GLN A 57 3.24 -21.25 2.99
CA GLN A 57 3.56 -20.73 4.31
C GLN A 57 2.35 -20.04 4.96
N VAL A 58 1.53 -19.31 4.20
CA VAL A 58 0.25 -18.77 4.70
C VAL A 58 -0.67 -19.92 5.14
N GLN A 59 -0.83 -20.97 4.33
CA GLN A 59 -1.63 -22.14 4.73
C GLN A 59 -1.10 -22.79 6.01
N ALA A 60 0.22 -22.92 6.16
CA ALA A 60 0.83 -23.46 7.38
C ALA A 60 0.56 -22.57 8.61
N LEU A 61 0.63 -21.24 8.46
CA LEU A 61 0.30 -20.28 9.52
C LEU A 61 -1.18 -20.36 9.95
N LEU A 62 -2.07 -20.67 9.00
CA LEU A 62 -3.50 -20.87 9.28
C LEU A 62 -3.80 -22.19 10.01
N GLN A 63 -2.91 -23.17 9.94
CA GLN A 63 -3.02 -24.45 10.65
C GLN A 63 -2.43 -24.39 12.08
N GLN A 64 -1.75 -23.32 12.46
CA GLN A 64 -1.24 -23.14 13.82
C GLN A 64 -2.37 -22.91 14.82
N GLN A 65 -2.06 -23.08 16.12
CA GLN A 65 -2.98 -22.76 17.21
C GLN A 65 -2.34 -21.72 18.15
N PRO A 66 -2.87 -20.49 18.25
CA PRO A 66 -4.00 -19.97 17.47
C PRO A 66 -3.60 -19.67 16.00
N SER A 67 -4.51 -19.88 15.05
CA SER A 67 -4.29 -19.64 13.62
C SER A 67 -3.93 -18.19 13.34
N ALA A 68 -3.04 -17.87 12.41
CA ALA A 68 -2.67 -16.47 12.16
C ALA A 68 -3.88 -15.60 11.75
N LEU A 69 -3.90 -14.33 12.19
CA LEU A 69 -4.87 -13.35 11.70
C LEU A 69 -4.54 -12.96 10.26
N LEU A 70 -5.54 -12.92 9.40
CA LEU A 70 -5.41 -12.45 8.03
C LEU A 70 -5.97 -11.03 7.93
N ILE A 71 -5.13 -10.09 7.51
CA ILE A 71 -5.50 -8.68 7.34
C ILE A 71 -5.33 -8.28 5.88
N ASP A 72 -6.44 -8.09 5.20
CA ASP A 72 -6.47 -7.42 3.90
C ASP A 72 -6.46 -5.91 4.10
N VAL A 73 -5.69 -5.20 3.29
CA VAL A 73 -5.65 -3.74 3.26
C VAL A 73 -5.90 -3.16 1.87
N TYR A 74 -6.47 -3.94 0.95
CA TYR A 74 -6.82 -3.48 -0.40
C TYR A 74 -7.70 -2.22 -0.34
N LYS A 75 -7.53 -1.34 -1.32
CA LYS A 75 -8.27 -0.07 -1.35
C LYS A 75 -9.75 -0.27 -1.63
N ARG A 76 -10.56 0.53 -0.95
CA ARG A 76 -12.00 0.68 -1.19
C ARG A 76 -12.36 2.15 -1.13
N GLN A 77 -13.04 2.64 -2.15
CA GLN A 77 -13.51 4.02 -2.17
C GLN A 77 -14.34 4.32 -0.92
N PHE A 78 -14.06 5.45 -0.28
CA PHE A 78 -14.76 5.94 0.91
C PHE A 78 -15.30 7.33 0.61
N LEU A 79 -16.62 7.49 0.60
CA LEU A 79 -17.31 8.75 0.30
C LEU A 79 -18.43 8.96 1.31
N ASN A 80 -18.62 10.21 1.74
CA ASN A 80 -19.70 10.59 2.65
C ASN A 80 -19.79 9.69 3.91
N GLY A 81 -18.63 9.33 4.48
CA GLY A 81 -18.55 8.53 5.70
C GLY A 81 -18.76 7.02 5.52
N GLN A 82 -18.75 6.50 4.29
CA GLN A 82 -19.05 5.09 4.03
C GLN A 82 -18.24 4.51 2.87
N PHE A 83 -17.99 3.20 2.95
CA PHE A 83 -17.35 2.46 1.86
C PHE A 83 -18.33 2.22 0.71
N ILE A 84 -17.87 2.46 -0.52
CA ILE A 84 -18.67 2.31 -1.73
C ILE A 84 -18.40 0.95 -2.38
N ALA A 85 -19.39 0.07 -2.35
CA ALA A 85 -19.32 -1.28 -2.91
C ALA A 85 -19.53 -1.31 -4.44
N SER A 86 -18.78 -0.48 -5.18
CA SER A 86 -18.90 -0.39 -6.65
C SER A 86 -18.36 -1.63 -7.38
N GLU A 87 -17.41 -2.34 -6.77
CA GLU A 87 -16.77 -3.52 -7.34
C GLU A 87 -16.74 -4.66 -6.32
N PRO A 88 -17.04 -5.91 -6.71
CA PRO A 88 -16.83 -7.07 -5.84
C PRO A 88 -15.39 -7.15 -5.36
N HIS A 89 -15.20 -7.56 -4.12
CA HIS A 89 -13.89 -7.90 -3.58
C HIS A 89 -13.99 -9.17 -2.79
N ALA A 90 -12.96 -10.00 -2.89
CA ALA A 90 -12.88 -11.29 -2.24
C ALA A 90 -11.66 -11.35 -1.34
N ASN A 91 -11.76 -12.16 -0.30
CA ASN A 91 -10.70 -12.37 0.68
C ASN A 91 -10.33 -13.85 0.78
N LEU A 92 -9.15 -14.09 1.35
CA LEU A 92 -8.84 -15.39 1.93
C LEU A 92 -9.88 -15.69 3.04
N PRO A 93 -10.37 -16.93 3.17
CA PRO A 93 -11.34 -17.29 4.20
C PRO A 93 -10.85 -16.91 5.60
N GLY A 94 -11.71 -16.24 6.38
CA GLY A 94 -11.40 -15.79 7.74
C GLY A 94 -10.64 -14.46 7.85
N SER A 95 -10.47 -13.73 6.74
CA SER A 95 -9.77 -12.44 6.76
C SER A 95 -10.63 -11.28 7.26
N HIS A 96 -9.98 -10.33 7.90
CA HIS A 96 -10.52 -9.02 8.23
C HIS A 96 -10.01 -7.99 7.23
N TRP A 97 -10.91 -7.22 6.64
CA TRP A 97 -10.54 -6.21 5.66
C TRP A 97 -10.46 -4.82 6.30
N LEU A 98 -9.24 -4.37 6.57
CA LEU A 98 -8.93 -3.03 7.05
C LEU A 98 -8.61 -2.11 5.86
N ALA A 99 -9.62 -1.85 5.04
CA ALA A 99 -9.48 -1.12 3.79
C ALA A 99 -8.79 0.23 3.96
N ASN A 100 -7.98 0.63 2.97
CA ASN A 100 -7.25 1.91 2.90
C ASN A 100 -6.16 2.12 3.96
N THR A 101 -6.04 1.24 4.95
CA THR A 101 -5.04 1.39 6.04
C THR A 101 -3.60 1.16 5.59
N GLY A 102 -3.36 0.83 4.33
CA GLY A 102 -2.02 0.77 3.72
C GLY A 102 -1.59 2.07 3.04
N ASP A 103 -2.42 3.11 3.05
CA ASP A 103 -2.02 4.41 2.50
C ASP A 103 -0.77 4.95 3.22
N GLY A 104 0.08 5.65 2.46
CA GLY A 104 1.35 6.19 2.96
C GLY A 104 1.13 7.19 4.08
N GLU A 105 0.18 8.09 3.86
CA GLU A 105 -0.30 9.03 4.86
C GLU A 105 -1.70 8.62 5.32
N LEU A 106 -1.85 8.42 6.63
CA LEU A 106 -3.13 8.23 7.28
C LEU A 106 -3.38 9.41 8.21
N ASP A 107 -4.59 9.97 8.17
CA ASP A 107 -5.01 10.91 9.21
C ASP A 107 -5.21 10.20 10.56
N ALA A 108 -5.55 10.98 11.59
CA ALA A 108 -5.72 10.45 12.93
C ALA A 108 -6.89 9.44 13.05
N GLN A 109 -7.96 9.58 12.25
CA GLN A 109 -9.10 8.67 12.29
C GLN A 109 -8.75 7.33 11.65
N TRP A 110 -8.08 7.33 10.49
CA TRP A 110 -7.60 6.11 9.84
C TRP A 110 -6.54 5.37 10.66
N ASN A 111 -5.63 6.09 11.32
CA ASN A 111 -4.68 5.47 12.25
C ASN A 111 -5.40 4.79 13.43
N ARG A 112 -6.40 5.45 14.03
CA ARG A 112 -7.20 4.86 15.11
C ARG A 112 -8.03 3.67 14.65
N TYR A 113 -8.58 3.73 13.44
CA TYR A 113 -9.28 2.60 12.83
C TYR A 113 -8.36 1.38 12.71
N PHE A 114 -7.18 1.55 12.12
CA PHE A 114 -6.18 0.49 12.01
C PHE A 114 -5.79 -0.08 13.39
N SER A 115 -5.36 0.78 14.32
CA SER A 115 -4.84 0.34 15.61
C SER A 115 -5.89 -0.35 16.48
N ARG A 116 -7.13 0.18 16.53
CA ARG A 116 -8.21 -0.42 17.31
C ARG A 116 -8.64 -1.77 16.77
N HIS A 117 -8.70 -1.93 15.45
CA HIS A 117 -9.05 -3.23 14.88
C HIS A 117 -7.97 -4.26 15.14
N LEU A 118 -6.68 -3.93 14.97
CA LEU A 118 -5.61 -4.86 15.33
C LEU A 118 -5.65 -5.23 16.80
N GLU A 119 -5.81 -4.26 17.70
CA GLU A 119 -5.92 -4.51 19.13
C GLU A 119 -7.08 -5.43 19.46
N ARG A 120 -8.28 -5.16 18.92
CA ARG A 120 -9.46 -6.01 19.10
C ARG A 120 -9.25 -7.42 18.56
N LEU A 121 -8.75 -7.56 17.33
CA LEU A 121 -8.61 -8.86 16.66
C LEU A 121 -7.51 -9.73 17.28
N SER A 122 -6.51 -9.10 17.88
CA SER A 122 -5.41 -9.78 18.57
C SER A 122 -5.67 -9.98 20.07
N ASP A 123 -6.82 -9.57 20.59
CA ASP A 123 -7.10 -9.51 22.04
C ASP A 123 -6.01 -8.77 22.83
N GLY A 124 -5.44 -7.72 22.22
CA GLY A 124 -4.31 -6.96 22.75
C GLY A 124 -2.96 -7.66 22.67
N ASN A 125 -2.89 -8.91 22.21
CA ASN A 125 -1.65 -9.68 22.16
C ASN A 125 -0.74 -9.24 21.01
N ARG A 126 0.35 -8.53 21.33
CA ARG A 126 1.36 -8.08 20.35
C ARG A 126 2.19 -9.21 19.73
N GLN A 127 2.16 -10.41 20.32
CA GLN A 127 2.77 -11.64 19.77
C GLN A 127 1.81 -12.45 18.89
N ARG A 128 0.58 -11.99 18.68
CA ARG A 128 -0.36 -12.63 17.75
C ARG A 128 0.26 -12.65 16.36
N ALA A 129 0.29 -13.82 15.71
CA ALA A 129 0.71 -13.93 14.32
C ALA A 129 -0.29 -13.19 13.41
N ILE A 130 0.20 -12.27 12.58
CA ILE A 130 -0.61 -11.46 11.65
C ILE A 130 0.00 -11.52 10.26
N VAL A 131 -0.78 -11.95 9.28
CA VAL A 131 -0.45 -11.92 7.86
C VAL A 131 -1.15 -10.72 7.23
N PHE A 132 -0.37 -9.75 6.75
CA PHE A 132 -0.87 -8.65 5.94
C PHE A 132 -0.78 -9.00 4.46
N TYR A 133 -1.86 -8.73 3.73
CA TYR A 133 -1.91 -8.96 2.29
C TYR A 133 -2.76 -7.92 1.57
N CYS A 134 -2.65 -7.95 0.25
CA CYS A 134 -3.37 -7.10 -0.70
C CYS A 134 -3.49 -7.92 -2.00
N ARG A 135 -3.15 -7.34 -3.14
CA ARG A 135 -2.90 -8.05 -4.41
C ARG A 135 -1.39 -8.09 -4.71
N SER A 136 -0.98 -8.76 -5.77
CA SER A 136 0.41 -8.72 -6.24
C SER A 136 0.85 -7.29 -6.56
N ASP A 137 2.14 -7.03 -6.33
CA ASP A 137 2.78 -5.73 -6.52
C ASP A 137 2.04 -4.59 -5.81
N CYS A 138 1.57 -4.86 -4.59
CA CYS A 138 0.83 -3.89 -3.78
C CYS A 138 1.66 -3.38 -2.60
N TRP A 139 1.99 -2.09 -2.62
CA TRP A 139 2.69 -1.41 -1.53
C TRP A 139 1.82 -1.14 -0.29
N LEU A 140 0.50 -1.25 -0.38
CA LEU A 140 -0.41 -0.99 0.74
C LEU A 140 -0.19 -1.99 1.89
N SER A 141 -0.05 -3.28 1.57
CA SER A 141 0.24 -4.31 2.59
C SER A 141 1.64 -4.17 3.18
N TRP A 142 2.61 -3.70 2.40
CA TRP A 142 3.96 -3.37 2.88
C TRP A 142 3.92 -2.22 3.90
N ASN A 143 3.19 -1.14 3.61
CA ASN A 143 2.98 -0.03 4.54
C ASN A 143 2.25 -0.48 5.81
N ALA A 144 1.22 -1.33 5.68
CA ALA A 144 0.45 -1.84 6.81
C ALA A 144 1.31 -2.67 7.77
N VAL A 145 2.24 -3.49 7.24
CA VAL A 145 3.24 -4.19 8.05
C VAL A 145 4.06 -3.22 8.87
N LYS A 146 4.67 -2.22 8.22
CA LYS A 146 5.50 -1.21 8.91
C LYS A 146 4.70 -0.48 10.00
N ARG A 147 3.43 -0.18 9.73
CA ARG A 147 2.53 0.45 10.69
C ARG A 147 2.21 -0.46 11.87
N ALA A 148 1.98 -1.75 11.64
CA ALA A 148 1.78 -2.72 12.72
C ALA A 148 3.04 -2.90 13.57
N THR A 149 4.23 -2.87 12.97
CA THR A 149 5.50 -2.88 13.71
C THR A 149 5.61 -1.69 14.65
N ALA A 150 5.24 -0.48 14.18
CA ALA A 150 5.24 0.72 15.01
C ALA A 150 4.27 0.66 16.20
N LEU A 151 3.23 -0.19 16.12
CA LEU A 151 2.30 -0.49 17.22
C LEU A 151 2.82 -1.57 18.19
N GLY A 152 4.01 -2.11 17.94
CA GLY A 152 4.68 -3.10 18.78
C GLY A 152 4.38 -4.56 18.44
N TYR A 153 3.69 -4.85 17.33
CA TYR A 153 3.49 -6.23 16.89
C TYR A 153 4.79 -6.83 16.36
N THR A 154 5.09 -8.06 16.77
CA THR A 154 6.38 -8.71 16.52
C THR A 154 6.30 -9.90 15.57
N GLN A 155 5.14 -10.58 15.53
CA GLN A 155 4.93 -11.77 14.70
C GLN A 155 4.21 -11.41 13.40
N LEU A 156 4.91 -10.63 12.57
CA LEU A 156 4.36 -10.06 11.35
C LEU A 156 4.83 -10.82 10.12
N TYR A 157 3.88 -11.10 9.24
CA TYR A 157 4.09 -11.78 7.97
C TYR A 157 3.52 -10.93 6.84
N TRP A 158 4.25 -10.84 5.74
CA TRP A 158 3.82 -10.14 4.54
C TRP A 158 3.59 -11.14 3.42
N TYR A 159 2.32 -11.37 3.06
CA TYR A 159 1.99 -12.19 1.91
C TYR A 159 2.00 -11.30 0.66
N ARG A 160 3.20 -11.15 0.09
CA ARG A 160 3.53 -10.17 -0.96
C ARG A 160 2.63 -10.27 -2.19
N ASP A 161 2.39 -11.49 -2.65
CA ASP A 161 1.62 -11.75 -3.88
C ASP A 161 0.11 -11.89 -3.61
N GLY A 162 -0.27 -11.93 -2.32
CA GLY A 162 -1.62 -11.70 -1.83
C GLY A 162 -2.71 -12.56 -2.47
N LEU A 163 -3.86 -11.94 -2.67
CA LEU A 163 -5.05 -12.59 -3.21
C LEU A 163 -4.79 -13.22 -4.59
N ASP A 164 -4.02 -12.56 -5.46
CA ASP A 164 -3.78 -13.03 -6.82
C ASP A 164 -3.05 -14.39 -6.81
N ALA A 165 -2.02 -14.55 -5.96
CA ALA A 165 -1.33 -15.83 -5.81
C ALA A 165 -2.21 -16.91 -5.14
N TRP A 166 -3.11 -16.51 -4.24
CA TRP A 166 -4.05 -17.44 -3.60
C TRP A 166 -5.08 -17.99 -4.60
N GLU A 167 -5.64 -17.12 -5.43
CA GLU A 167 -6.57 -17.50 -6.51
C GLU A 167 -5.88 -18.35 -7.57
N ASN A 168 -4.65 -17.99 -7.97
CA ASN A 168 -3.86 -18.78 -8.93
C ASN A 168 -3.53 -20.18 -8.42
N ALA A 169 -3.44 -20.38 -7.11
CA ALA A 169 -3.29 -21.69 -6.48
C ALA A 169 -4.60 -22.51 -6.44
N GLY A 170 -5.71 -21.97 -6.95
CA GLY A 170 -7.02 -22.63 -6.95
C GLY A 170 -7.66 -22.73 -5.56
N LEU A 171 -7.23 -21.90 -4.61
CA LEU A 171 -7.73 -21.92 -3.24
C LEU A 171 -9.03 -21.12 -3.11
N PRO A 172 -9.93 -21.50 -2.17
CA PRO A 172 -11.23 -20.86 -2.04
C PRO A 172 -11.09 -19.40 -1.56
N VAL A 173 -12.00 -18.55 -2.04
CA VAL A 173 -12.13 -17.16 -1.60
C VAL A 173 -13.56 -16.88 -1.14
N VAL A 174 -13.74 -15.84 -0.34
CA VAL A 174 -15.05 -15.41 0.18
C VAL A 174 -15.31 -13.95 -0.16
N ALA A 175 -16.56 -13.60 -0.48
CA ALA A 175 -16.95 -12.21 -0.66
C ALA A 175 -16.67 -11.41 0.62
N ALA A 176 -16.12 -10.21 0.46
CA ALA A 176 -15.61 -9.41 1.57
C ALA A 176 -16.26 -8.03 1.64
N THR A 177 -16.55 -7.60 2.87
CA THR A 177 -16.87 -6.21 3.19
C THR A 177 -15.83 -5.65 4.16
N PRO A 178 -15.45 -4.38 4.05
CA PRO A 178 -14.55 -3.76 5.01
C PRO A 178 -15.10 -3.84 6.43
N GLU A 179 -14.19 -3.98 7.39
CA GLU A 179 -14.49 -3.76 8.79
C GLU A 179 -15.04 -2.34 8.99
N ALA A 180 -16.04 -2.19 9.87
CA ALA A 180 -16.76 -0.94 10.04
C ALA A 180 -15.82 0.22 10.42
N PHE A 181 -15.83 1.28 9.61
CA PHE A 181 -15.15 2.53 9.94
C PHE A 181 -16.02 3.34 10.93
N PRO A 182 -15.44 3.90 12.00
CA PRO A 182 -16.19 4.61 13.04
C PRO A 182 -16.68 5.99 12.62
#